data_AF-A0A127JYK8-F1
#
_entry.id   AF-A0A127JYK8-F1
#
_cell.length_a   1.000
_cell.length_b   1.000
_cell.length_c   1.000
_cell.angle_alpha   90.00
_cell.angle_beta   90.00
_cell.angle_gamma   90.00
#
_symmetry.space_group_name_H-M   'P 1'
#
loop_
_entity.id
_entity.type
_entity.pdbx_description
1 polymer ?
#
loop_
_entity_poly.entity_id
_entity_poly.type
_entity_poly.pdbx_seq_one_letter_code
_entity_poly.pdbx_strand_id
1 'polypeptide(L)'
;MKKLLLLLLVVGAAVYSWRSRQEARELDAKHPVVISNPVYAEVRVTMNAGSRSIEGVVLAKTVDQADCEQFSQQLVGKLSGNQGGAPSLQLQSRECKAALTPRNARLFDNEPTFVTYVSAARGERTEREIRWIYWGVTADESDRTCGIVPHLQKGWKGTVSCIRAART
;
A
#
# COMPACT_ATOMS: atom_id res chain seq x y z
N MET A 1 16.06 -53.66 9.53
CA MET A 1 16.45 -52.48 8.72
C MET A 1 15.29 -51.86 7.94
N LYS A 2 14.52 -52.59 7.12
CA LYS A 2 13.37 -52.05 6.35
C LYS A 2 12.29 -51.34 7.21
N LYS A 3 11.93 -51.90 8.38
CA LYS A 3 10.94 -51.30 9.28
C LYS A 3 11.41 -49.94 9.85
N LEU A 4 12.71 -49.80 10.11
CA LEU A 4 13.32 -48.57 10.61
C LEU A 4 13.35 -47.48 9.53
N LEU A 5 13.66 -47.84 8.28
CA LEU A 5 13.60 -46.93 7.13
C LEU A 5 12.17 -46.43 6.86
N LEU A 6 11.17 -47.32 6.93
CA LEU A 6 9.76 -46.95 6.82
C LEU A 6 9.33 -45.97 7.92
N LEU A 7 9.77 -46.21 9.16
CA LEU A 7 9.45 -45.35 10.29
C LEU A 7 10.06 -43.95 10.12
N LEU A 8 11.31 -43.86 9.66
CA LEU A 8 11.96 -42.59 9.35
C LEU A 8 11.27 -41.81 8.22
N LEU A 9 10.82 -42.50 7.17
CA LEU A 9 10.06 -41.87 6.08
C LEU A 9 8.72 -41.30 6.56
N VAL A 10 7.99 -42.05 7.39
CA VAL A 10 6.71 -41.60 7.95
C VAL A 10 6.92 -40.39 8.87
N VAL A 11 7.93 -40.42 9.74
CA VAL A 11 8.27 -39.29 10.61
C VAL A 11 8.69 -38.07 9.78
N GLY A 12 9.53 -38.25 8.76
CA GLY A 12 9.95 -37.17 7.87
C GLY A 12 8.78 -36.52 7.14
N ALA A 13 7.87 -37.32 6.58
CA ALA A 13 6.66 -36.82 5.93
C ALA A 13 5.73 -36.09 6.90
N ALA A 14 5.56 -36.62 8.12
CA ALA A 14 4.76 -35.98 9.16
C ALA A 14 5.33 -34.60 9.55
N VAL A 15 6.64 -34.51 9.82
CA VAL A 15 7.32 -33.26 10.17
C VAL A 15 7.23 -32.24 9.02
N TYR A 16 7.50 -32.66 7.78
CA TYR A 16 7.39 -31.78 6.62
C TYR A 16 5.97 -31.23 6.45
N SER A 17 4.95 -32.08 6.56
CA SER A 17 3.54 -31.67 6.43
C SER A 17 3.08 -30.74 7.56
N TRP A 18 3.59 -30.93 8.77
CA TRP A 18 3.29 -30.05 9.90
C TRP A 18 3.93 -28.68 9.71
N ARG A 19 5.20 -28.66 9.31
CA ARG A 19 5.94 -27.42 9.06
C ARG A 19 5.33 -26.60 7.92
N SER A 20 4.99 -27.23 6.79
CA SER A 20 4.37 -26.53 5.67
C SER A 20 3.00 -25.92 6.02
N ARG A 21 2.22 -26.59 6.88
CA ARG A 21 0.98 -26.03 7.42
C ARG A 21 1.22 -24.89 8.39
N GLN A 22 2.27 -24.94 9.21
CA GLN A 22 2.63 -23.82 10.08
C GLN A 22 3.03 -22.59 9.25
N GLU A 23 3.88 -22.79 8.24
CA GLU A 23 4.29 -21.72 7.32
C GLU A 23 3.08 -21.11 6.59
N ALA A 24 2.14 -21.95 6.12
CA ALA A 24 0.90 -21.48 5.50
C ALA A 24 0.03 -20.67 6.48
N ARG A 25 -0.10 -21.13 7.73
CA ARG A 25 -0.87 -20.41 8.78
C ARG A 25 -0.24 -19.08 9.14
N GLU A 26 1.09 -19.04 9.25
CA GLU A 26 1.82 -17.80 9.53
C GLU A 26 1.68 -16.81 8.37
N LEU A 27 1.76 -17.30 7.12
CA LEU A 27 1.52 -16.51 5.93
C LEU A 27 0.08 -15.98 5.88
N ASP A 28 -0.92 -16.81 6.19
CA ASP A 28 -2.33 -16.40 6.25
C ASP A 28 -2.57 -15.36 7.35
N ALA A 29 -1.88 -15.48 8.50
CA ALA A 29 -1.98 -14.53 9.60
C ALA A 29 -1.38 -13.16 9.24
N LYS A 30 -0.20 -13.14 8.60
CA LYS A 30 0.50 -11.91 8.21
C LYS A 30 -0.08 -11.27 6.94
N HIS A 31 -0.57 -12.10 6.02
CA HIS A 31 -1.01 -11.70 4.69
C HIS A 31 -2.31 -12.44 4.31
N PRO A 32 -3.43 -12.16 5.01
CA PRO A 32 -4.69 -12.85 4.80
C PRO A 32 -5.25 -12.56 3.41
N VAL A 33 -5.97 -13.52 2.82
CA VAL A 33 -6.62 -13.31 1.50
C VAL A 33 -7.60 -12.13 1.54
N VAL A 34 -8.34 -11.99 2.63
CA VAL A 34 -9.33 -10.92 2.83
C VAL A 34 -8.95 -10.13 4.08
N ILE A 35 -8.92 -8.80 3.97
CA ILE A 35 -8.73 -7.88 5.10
C ILE A 35 -10.12 -7.36 5.50
N SER A 36 -10.69 -7.91 6.58
CA SER A 36 -12.05 -7.57 7.01
C SER A 36 -12.11 -6.33 7.91
N ASN A 37 -11.08 -6.10 8.72
CA ASN A 37 -10.99 -4.98 9.66
C ASN A 37 -9.68 -4.22 9.42
N PRO A 38 -9.57 -3.47 8.30
CA PRO A 38 -8.32 -2.81 7.97
C PRO A 38 -7.97 -1.73 8.98
N VAL A 39 -6.68 -1.62 9.29
CA VAL A 39 -6.10 -0.38 9.80
C VAL A 39 -5.64 0.42 8.59
N TYR A 40 -5.81 1.73 8.62
CA TYR A 40 -5.44 2.60 7.53
C TYR A 40 -4.17 3.36 7.86
N ALA A 41 -3.13 3.16 7.05
CA ALA A 41 -1.97 4.04 7.06
C ALA A 41 -2.32 5.33 6.32
N GLU A 42 -2.07 6.48 6.95
CA GLU A 42 -2.15 7.81 6.34
C GLU A 42 -0.80 8.50 6.50
N VAL A 43 -0.13 8.74 5.38
CA VAL A 43 1.14 9.48 5.33
C VAL A 43 0.91 10.78 4.58
N ARG A 44 1.18 11.90 5.25
CA ARG A 44 1.04 13.24 4.69
C ARG A 44 2.40 13.87 4.50
N VAL A 45 2.62 14.41 3.32
CA VAL A 45 3.85 15.13 2.96
C VAL A 45 3.46 16.48 2.37
N THR A 46 4.35 17.45 2.49
CA THR A 46 4.24 18.71 1.76
C THR A 46 5.41 18.87 0.80
N MET A 47 5.14 19.54 -0.31
CA MET A 47 6.12 19.87 -1.32
C MET A 47 5.99 21.35 -1.66
N ASN A 48 7.09 22.09 -1.56
CA ASN A 48 7.13 23.48 -1.98
C ASN A 48 7.43 23.55 -3.49
N ALA A 49 6.50 24.13 -4.25
CA ALA A 49 6.64 24.36 -5.69
C ALA A 49 6.51 25.86 -5.96
N GLY A 50 7.64 26.57 -6.04
CA GLY A 50 7.64 28.03 -6.14
C GLY A 50 7.08 28.67 -4.87
N SER A 51 6.02 29.49 -5.00
CA SER A 51 5.36 30.19 -3.88
C SER A 51 4.22 29.42 -3.22
N ARG A 52 3.91 28.20 -3.67
CA ARG A 52 2.80 27.38 -3.15
C ARG A 52 3.29 26.09 -2.49
N SER A 53 2.57 25.68 -1.45
CA SER A 53 2.72 24.38 -0.79
C SER A 53 1.67 23.42 -1.33
N ILE A 54 2.11 22.27 -1.80
CA ILE A 54 1.27 21.17 -2.29
C ILE A 54 1.26 20.08 -1.23
N GLU A 55 0.09 19.60 -0.85
CA GLU A 55 -0.05 18.49 0.10
C GLU A 55 -0.17 17.18 -0.65
N GLY A 56 0.72 16.22 -0.38
CA GLY A 56 0.59 14.84 -0.82
C GLY A 56 0.06 13.95 0.29
N VAL A 57 -0.91 13.10 -0.03
CA VAL A 57 -1.46 12.11 0.91
C VAL A 57 -1.37 10.72 0.28
N VAL A 58 -0.76 9.79 1.00
CA VAL A 58 -0.76 8.36 0.67
C VAL A 58 -1.57 7.63 1.73
N LEU A 59 -2.58 6.90 1.28
CA LEU A 59 -3.46 6.07 2.10
C LEU A 59 -3.23 4.61 1.76
N ALA A 60 -3.22 3.72 2.74
CA ALA A 60 -3.17 2.28 2.48
C ALA A 60 -4.06 1.49 3.45
N LYS A 61 -4.75 0.46 2.94
CA LYS A 61 -5.37 -0.58 3.78
C LYS A 61 -4.32 -1.60 4.21
N THR A 62 -4.12 -1.75 5.51
CA THR A 62 -3.22 -2.73 6.12
C THR A 62 -3.99 -3.77 6.90
N VAL A 63 -3.33 -4.90 7.17
CA VAL A 63 -3.94 -6.05 7.84
C VAL A 63 -4.29 -5.73 9.30
N ASP A 64 -3.37 -5.08 9.98
CA ASP A 64 -3.47 -4.70 11.39
C ASP A 64 -2.59 -3.48 11.70
N GLN A 65 -2.48 -3.16 12.99
CA GLN A 65 -1.67 -2.04 13.48
C GLN A 65 -0.16 -2.25 13.22
N ALA A 66 0.35 -3.47 13.36
CA ALA A 66 1.77 -3.75 13.19
C ALA A 66 2.19 -3.60 11.71
N ASP A 67 1.36 -4.13 10.80
CA ASP A 67 1.50 -3.94 9.36
C ASP A 67 1.44 -2.45 8.99
N CYS A 68 0.52 -1.68 9.60
CA CYS A 68 0.40 -0.24 9.39
C CYS A 68 1.68 0.52 9.77
N GLU A 69 2.21 0.27 10.97
CA GLU A 69 3.42 0.93 11.45
C GLU A 69 4.63 0.61 10.57
N GLN A 70 4.79 -0.67 10.23
CA GLN A 70 5.88 -1.12 9.36
C GLN A 70 5.77 -0.50 7.97
N PHE A 71 4.60 -0.59 7.33
CA PHE A 71 4.38 -0.06 5.98
C PHE A 71 4.61 1.46 5.94
N SER A 72 4.02 2.20 6.88
CA SER A 72 4.14 3.65 6.92
C SER A 72 5.60 4.10 7.17
N GLN A 73 6.36 3.38 8.00
CA GLN A 73 7.78 3.66 8.21
C GLN A 73 8.60 3.44 6.93
N GLN A 74 8.37 2.33 6.24
CA GLN A 74 9.04 2.02 4.98
C GLN A 74 8.71 3.05 3.90
N LEU A 75 7.44 3.47 3.83
CA LEU A 75 7.00 4.49 2.89
C LEU A 75 7.70 5.83 3.15
N VAL A 76 7.76 6.28 4.41
CA VAL A 76 8.50 7.49 4.78
C VAL A 76 9.97 7.38 4.38
N GLY A 77 10.63 6.25 4.68
CA GLY A 77 12.03 6.03 4.28
C GLY A 77 12.25 6.13 2.76
N LYS A 78 11.29 5.66 1.95
CA LYS A 78 11.33 5.80 0.48
C LYS A 78 11.09 7.23 0.02
N LEU A 79 10.18 7.96 0.67
CA LEU A 79 9.86 9.35 0.33
C LEU A 79 10.99 10.31 0.74
N SER A 80 11.71 10.01 1.81
CA SER A 80 12.87 10.79 2.28
C SER A 80 14.18 10.46 1.54
N GLY A 81 14.20 9.39 0.74
CA GLY A 81 15.35 9.01 -0.07
C GLY A 81 15.54 9.98 -1.24
N ASN A 82 16.46 10.95 -1.08
CA ASN A 82 16.89 11.89 -2.11
C ASN A 82 17.29 11.15 -3.41
N GLN A 83 16.37 11.08 -4.37
CA GLN A 83 16.70 10.73 -5.76
C GLN A 83 16.61 11.98 -6.63
N GLY A 84 17.78 12.58 -6.90
CA GLY A 84 18.05 13.33 -8.13
C GLY A 84 17.19 14.56 -8.42
N GLY A 85 17.22 15.57 -7.56
CA GLY A 85 16.74 16.93 -7.91
C GLY A 85 15.23 17.16 -7.82
N ALA A 86 14.46 16.24 -7.24
CA ALA A 86 13.07 16.47 -6.88
C ALA A 86 12.94 17.51 -5.74
N PRO A 87 11.89 18.34 -5.72
CA PRO A 87 11.63 19.26 -4.61
C PRO A 87 11.57 18.49 -3.28
N SER A 88 12.08 19.10 -2.21
CA SER A 88 12.15 18.44 -0.91
C SER A 88 10.74 18.10 -0.39
N LEU A 89 10.44 16.80 -0.34
CA LEU A 89 9.25 16.29 0.33
C LEU A 89 9.46 16.39 1.84
N GLN A 90 8.63 17.18 2.51
CA GLN A 90 8.66 17.33 3.96
C GLN A 90 7.56 16.46 4.55
N LEU A 91 7.93 15.51 5.42
CA LEU A 91 6.95 14.73 6.16
C LEU A 91 6.17 15.64 7.11
N GLN A 92 4.84 15.62 7.00
CA GLN A 92 3.95 16.34 7.92
C GLN A 92 3.43 15.40 9.02
N SER A 93 2.86 14.27 8.64
CA SER A 93 2.39 13.29 9.60
C SER A 93 2.41 11.87 9.04
N ARG A 94 2.42 10.92 9.98
CA ARG A 94 2.36 9.48 9.73
C ARG A 94 1.47 8.88 10.80
N GLU A 95 0.29 8.41 10.40
CA GLU A 95 -0.75 7.97 11.32
C GLU A 95 -1.32 6.61 10.90
N CYS A 96 -1.67 5.80 11.90
CA CYS A 96 -2.38 4.54 11.74
C CYS A 96 -3.75 4.67 12.37
N LYS A 97 -4.81 4.56 11.56
CA LYS A 97 -6.19 4.88 11.95
C LYS A 97 -7.10 3.68 11.76
N ALA A 98 -7.99 3.42 12.72
CA ALA A 98 -9.05 2.42 12.56
C ALA A 98 -10.11 2.85 11.52
N ALA A 99 -10.26 4.15 11.29
CA ALA A 99 -11.19 4.70 10.32
C ALA A 99 -10.62 5.95 9.64
N LEU A 100 -10.97 6.12 8.35
CA LEU A 100 -10.67 7.32 7.59
C LEU A 100 -11.81 8.33 7.68
N THR A 101 -11.51 9.59 7.37
CA THR A 101 -12.58 10.58 7.13
C THR A 101 -13.44 10.12 5.95
N PRO A 102 -14.74 10.49 5.89
CA PRO A 102 -15.61 10.09 4.78
C PRO A 102 -15.05 10.48 3.41
N ARG A 103 -14.38 11.63 3.31
CA ARG A 103 -13.71 12.09 2.08
C ARG A 103 -12.57 11.14 1.64
N ASN A 104 -11.72 10.70 2.58
CA ASN A 104 -10.61 9.80 2.28
C ASN A 104 -11.08 8.36 2.05
N ALA A 105 -12.13 7.93 2.74
CA ALA A 105 -12.71 6.59 2.58
C ALA A 105 -13.21 6.37 1.13
N ARG A 106 -13.92 7.36 0.55
CA ARG A 106 -14.43 7.30 -0.84
C ARG A 106 -13.36 7.12 -1.91
N LEU A 107 -12.11 7.50 -1.63
CA LEU A 107 -11.00 7.24 -2.56
C LEU A 107 -10.82 5.73 -2.79
N PHE A 108 -11.12 4.89 -1.79
CA PHE A 108 -11.05 3.45 -1.93
C PHE A 108 -12.15 2.86 -2.81
N ASP A 109 -13.26 3.58 -2.98
CA ASP A 109 -14.34 3.20 -3.90
C ASP A 109 -14.03 3.59 -5.36
N ASN A 110 -12.84 4.16 -5.61
CA ASN A 110 -12.39 4.66 -6.91
C ASN A 110 -13.32 5.75 -7.49
N GLU A 111 -14.01 6.49 -6.63
CA GLU A 111 -14.84 7.62 -7.05
C GLU A 111 -13.97 8.80 -7.50
N PRO A 112 -14.34 9.49 -8.59
CA PRO A 112 -13.70 10.75 -8.98
C PRO A 112 -13.77 11.81 -7.87
N THR A 113 -12.74 12.62 -7.77
CA THR A 113 -12.74 13.82 -6.92
C THR A 113 -12.52 15.08 -7.75
N PHE A 114 -12.32 16.24 -7.13
CA PHE A 114 -11.93 17.45 -7.86
C PHE A 114 -10.45 17.43 -8.33
N VAL A 115 -9.67 16.46 -7.88
CA VAL A 115 -8.31 16.16 -8.39
C VAL A 115 -8.20 14.69 -8.81
N THR A 116 -7.24 14.44 -9.68
CA THR A 116 -6.84 13.11 -10.12
C THR A 116 -5.95 12.44 -9.07
N TYR A 117 -6.11 11.14 -8.87
CA TYR A 117 -5.29 10.35 -7.95
C TYR A 117 -4.95 8.99 -8.52
N VAL A 118 -3.90 8.38 -7.96
CA VAL A 118 -3.48 7.02 -8.32
C VAL A 118 -4.09 6.02 -7.34
N SER A 119 -4.66 4.97 -7.90
CA SER A 119 -5.23 3.83 -7.19
C SER A 119 -4.43 2.58 -7.53
N ALA A 120 -3.91 1.90 -6.51
CA ALA A 120 -3.28 0.60 -6.66
C ALA A 120 -4.10 -0.43 -5.88
N ALA A 121 -4.78 -1.31 -6.60
CA ALA A 121 -5.53 -2.42 -6.02
C ALA A 121 -4.56 -3.50 -5.52
N ARG A 122 -5.03 -4.33 -4.59
CA ARG A 122 -4.28 -5.51 -4.16
C ARG A 122 -4.46 -6.66 -5.16
N GLY A 123 -3.38 -7.17 -5.74
CA GLY A 123 -3.39 -8.34 -6.63
C GLY A 123 -2.78 -9.60 -6.02
N GLU A 124 -1.92 -9.45 -5.02
CA GLU A 124 -1.39 -10.57 -4.22
C GLU A 124 -1.40 -10.27 -2.72
N ARG A 125 -1.17 -11.31 -1.91
CA ARG A 125 -1.34 -11.23 -0.45
C ARG A 125 -0.39 -10.23 0.23
N THR A 126 0.77 -10.01 -0.34
CA THR A 126 1.80 -9.07 0.14
C THR A 126 1.53 -7.62 -0.26
N GLU A 127 0.63 -7.37 -1.21
CA GLU A 127 0.26 -6.02 -1.62
C GLU A 127 -0.77 -5.41 -0.67
N ARG A 128 -0.73 -4.08 -0.55
CA ARG A 128 -1.72 -3.29 0.18
C ARG A 128 -2.59 -2.57 -0.84
N GLU A 129 -3.85 -2.31 -0.55
CA GLU A 129 -4.60 -1.40 -1.41
C GLU A 129 -4.18 0.05 -1.09
N ILE A 130 -3.72 0.82 -2.08
CA ILE A 130 -3.12 2.16 -1.88
C ILE A 130 -3.86 3.23 -2.70
N ARG A 131 -3.97 4.44 -2.13
CA ARG A 131 -4.39 5.66 -2.82
C ARG A 131 -3.32 6.74 -2.64
N TRP A 132 -2.93 7.39 -3.73
CA TRP A 132 -1.99 8.52 -3.71
C TRP A 132 -2.60 9.72 -4.41
N ILE A 133 -2.80 10.79 -3.63
CA ILE A 133 -3.47 12.02 -4.05
C ILE A 133 -2.64 13.25 -3.68
N TYR A 134 -2.78 14.32 -4.46
CA TYR A 134 -2.22 15.63 -4.17
C TYR A 134 -3.31 16.68 -4.08
N TRP A 135 -3.33 17.46 -3.00
CA TRP A 135 -4.24 18.58 -2.77
C TRP A 135 -3.54 19.92 -3.01
N GLY A 136 -4.32 20.98 -3.22
CA GLY A 136 -3.78 22.32 -3.52
C GLY A 136 -3.28 22.46 -4.97
N VAL A 137 -3.71 21.57 -5.86
CA VAL A 137 -3.40 21.56 -7.30
C VAL A 137 -4.68 21.62 -8.11
N THR A 138 -4.58 22.06 -9.37
CA THR A 138 -5.70 22.00 -10.32
C THR A 138 -5.92 20.58 -10.83
N ALA A 139 -7.07 20.32 -11.46
CA ALA A 139 -7.35 19.05 -12.13
C ALA A 139 -6.27 18.71 -13.18
N ASP A 140 -5.91 19.66 -14.04
CA ASP A 140 -4.88 19.48 -15.08
C ASP A 140 -3.48 19.23 -14.50
N GLU A 141 -3.15 19.85 -13.37
CA GLU A 141 -1.88 19.60 -12.67
C GLU A 141 -1.86 18.21 -12.05
N SER A 142 -2.96 17.81 -11.40
CA SER A 142 -3.09 16.49 -10.78
C SER A 142 -3.04 15.35 -11.79
N ASP A 143 -3.49 15.57 -13.03
CA ASP A 143 -3.41 14.61 -14.13
C ASP A 143 -1.99 14.16 -14.46
N ARG A 144 -0.98 14.99 -14.15
CA ARG A 144 0.43 14.61 -14.32
C ARG A 144 0.84 13.43 -13.44
N THR A 145 0.15 13.23 -12.32
CA THR A 145 0.37 12.07 -11.44
C THR A 145 0.13 10.75 -12.18
N CYS A 146 -0.73 10.72 -13.20
CA CYS A 146 -0.96 9.51 -14.00
C CYS A 146 0.31 8.99 -14.70
N GLY A 147 1.32 9.85 -14.91
CA GLY A 147 2.60 9.45 -15.52
C GLY A 147 3.35 8.37 -14.73
N ILE A 148 3.07 8.23 -13.42
CA ILE A 148 3.73 7.20 -12.59
C ILE A 148 3.13 5.80 -12.77
N VAL A 149 1.91 5.70 -13.31
CA VAL A 149 1.15 4.43 -13.36
C VAL A 149 1.92 3.31 -14.08
N PRO A 150 2.52 3.53 -15.28
CA PRO A 150 3.26 2.46 -15.96
C PRO A 150 4.49 1.98 -15.18
N HIS A 151 5.11 2.86 -14.39
CA HIS A 151 6.26 2.52 -13.56
C HIS A 151 5.84 1.70 -12.33
N LEU A 152 4.76 2.13 -11.66
CA LEU A 152 4.20 1.39 -10.53
C LEU A 152 3.70 0.01 -10.94
N GLN A 153 2.98 -0.09 -12.08
CA GLN A 153 2.41 -1.34 -12.58
C GLN A 153 3.46 -2.44 -12.81
N LYS A 154 4.72 -2.08 -13.11
CA LYS A 154 5.81 -3.08 -13.29
C LYS A 154 6.13 -3.85 -12.00
N GLY A 155 6.02 -3.19 -10.85
CA GLY A 155 6.30 -3.76 -9.54
C GLY A 155 5.05 -4.22 -8.79
N TRP A 156 3.89 -4.15 -9.43
CA TRP A 156 2.59 -4.33 -8.79
C TRP A 156 1.74 -5.34 -9.58
N LYS A 157 1.33 -6.42 -8.95
CA LYS A 157 0.45 -7.48 -9.49
C LYS A 157 -0.98 -7.00 -9.58
N GLY A 158 -1.45 -6.23 -8.61
CA GLY A 158 -2.77 -5.62 -8.68
C GLY A 158 -2.89 -4.59 -9.78
N THR A 159 -4.11 -4.21 -10.12
CA THR A 159 -4.35 -3.13 -11.09
C THR A 159 -3.90 -1.80 -10.49
N VAL A 160 -3.03 -1.09 -11.20
CA VAL A 160 -2.71 0.31 -10.93
C VAL A 160 -3.44 1.17 -11.96
N SER A 161 -4.22 2.12 -11.48
CA SER A 161 -5.07 2.97 -12.30
C SER A 161 -4.96 4.43 -11.88
N CYS A 162 -5.30 5.32 -12.81
CA CYS A 162 -5.43 6.74 -12.52
C CYS A 162 -6.91 7.09 -12.52
N ILE A 163 -7.44 7.50 -11.36
CA ILE A 163 -8.82 7.95 -11.25
C ILE A 163 -8.85 9.44 -11.53
N ARG A 164 -9.41 9.80 -12.68
CA ARG A 164 -9.42 11.17 -13.18
C ARG A 164 -10.35 12.05 -12.37
N ALA A 165 -9.96 13.32 -12.22
CA ALA A 165 -10.81 14.34 -11.64
C ALA A 165 -12.15 14.43 -12.40
N ALA A 166 -13.23 14.68 -11.67
CA ALA A 166 -14.51 15.04 -12.26
C ALA A 166 -14.36 16.37 -13.02
N ARG A 167 -14.66 16.34 -14.32
CA ARG A 167 -14.69 17.53 -15.16
C ARG A 167 -16.15 17.95 -15.32
N THR A 168 -16.50 19.08 -14.75
CA THR A 168 -17.77 19.78 -14.97
C THR A 168 -17.65 20.73 -16.14
#